data_AF-A0A933VBA3-F1
#
_entry.id   AF-A0A933VBA3-F1
#
_cell.length_a   1.000
_cell.length_b   1.000
_cell.length_c   1.000
_cell.angle_alpha   90.00
_cell.angle_beta   90.00
_cell.angle_gamma   90.00
#
_symmetry.space_group_name_H-M   'P 1'
#
loop_
_entity.id
_entity.type
_entity.pdbx_description
1 polymer ?
#
loop_
_entity_poly.entity_id
_entity_poly.type
_entity_poly.pdbx_seq_one_letter_code
_entity_poly.pdbx_strand_id
1 'polypeptide(L)'
;MKKIVANITVNNKKYKYSLEEKKGNIIFVECMDANIAQEFLAGDVPSLLIDLPNLIIAEKEHNKNQSEIIRFRISSTDKNKIERKAVKKGYSSLSDYLRHLALN
;
A
#
# COMPACT_ATOMS: atom_id res chain seq x y z
N MET A 1 -5.56 -26.68 11.42
CA MET A 1 -5.21 -25.27 11.67
C MET A 1 -6.46 -24.46 11.37
N LYS A 2 -6.91 -23.64 12.32
CA LYS A 2 -8.19 -22.92 12.21
C LYS A 2 -7.90 -21.51 11.70
N LYS A 3 -8.34 -21.22 10.47
CA LYS A 3 -8.31 -19.86 9.90
C LYS A 3 -9.68 -19.21 10.12
N ILE A 4 -9.70 -18.09 10.81
CA ILE A 4 -10.88 -17.25 11.02
C ILE A 4 -10.75 -16.06 10.09
N VAL A 5 -11.79 -15.79 9.30
CA VAL A 5 -11.86 -14.61 8.44
C VAL A 5 -12.98 -13.74 8.97
N ALA A 6 -12.67 -12.47 9.21
CA ALA A 6 -13.62 -11.50 9.73
C ALA A 6 -13.47 -10.17 9.00
N ASN A 7 -14.39 -9.25 9.27
CA ASN A 7 -14.38 -7.93 8.70
C ASN A 7 -14.38 -6.88 9.80
N ILE A 8 -13.65 -5.79 9.59
CA ILE A 8 -13.72 -4.60 10.40
C ILE A 8 -14.28 -3.45 9.55
N THR A 9 -15.16 -2.63 10.13
CA THR A 9 -15.75 -1.50 9.42
C THR A 9 -15.02 -0.23 9.81
N VAL A 10 -14.43 0.46 8.83
CA VAL A 10 -13.74 1.74 9.02
C VAL A 10 -14.26 2.71 7.96
N ASN A 11 -14.76 3.88 8.37
CA ASN A 11 -15.32 4.89 7.47
C ASN A 11 -16.34 4.34 6.46
N ASN A 12 -17.34 3.57 6.93
CA ASN A 12 -18.37 2.90 6.13
C ASN A 12 -17.86 1.92 5.06
N LYS A 13 -16.57 1.55 5.09
CA LYS A 13 -15.99 0.50 4.26
C LYS A 13 -15.63 -0.71 5.11
N LYS A 14 -15.86 -1.90 4.56
CA LYS A 14 -15.52 -3.17 5.21
C LYS A 14 -14.14 -3.62 4.74
N TYR A 15 -13.28 -3.91 5.69
CA TYR A 15 -11.91 -4.38 5.47
C TYR A 15 -11.79 -5.79 6.01
N LYS A 16 -11.20 -6.68 5.22
CA LYS A 16 -11.02 -8.08 5.59
C LYS A 16 -9.75 -8.23 6.42
N TYR A 17 -9.83 -9.03 7.47
CA TYR A 17 -8.66 -9.54 8.15
C TYR A 17 -8.82 -11.03 8.42
N SER A 18 -7.71 -11.72 8.61
CA SER A 18 -7.73 -13.14 8.98
C SER A 18 -6.77 -13.44 10.11
N LEU A 19 -7.16 -14.41 10.93
CA LEU A 19 -6.42 -14.94 12.05
C LEU A 19 -6.21 -16.43 11.81
N GLU A 20 -4.97 -16.88 11.79
CA GLU A 20 -4.64 -18.29 11.65
C GLU A 20 -3.83 -18.76 12.86
N GLU A 21 -4.39 -19.72 13.60
CA GLU A 21 -3.71 -20.29 14.77
C GLU A 21 -2.52 -21.18 14.33
N LYS A 22 -1.33 -20.84 14.82
CA LYS A 22 -0.09 -21.59 14.66
C LYS A 22 0.25 -22.34 15.95
N LYS A 23 1.25 -23.23 15.89
CA LYS A 23 1.73 -23.95 17.08
C LYS A 23 2.44 -22.98 18.02
N GLY A 24 2.28 -23.18 19.33
CA GLY A 24 3.03 -22.43 20.34
C GLY A 24 2.43 -21.08 20.74
N ASN A 25 1.09 -20.96 20.77
CA ASN A 25 0.39 -19.74 21.20
C ASN A 25 0.66 -18.52 20.30
N ILE A 26 0.92 -18.78 19.02
CA ILE A 26 1.17 -17.79 17.98
C ILE A 26 -0.04 -17.75 17.06
N ILE A 27 -0.46 -16.55 16.68
CA ILE A 27 -1.53 -16.30 15.72
C ILE A 27 -0.94 -15.48 14.58
N PHE A 28 -1.06 -16.00 13.36
CA PHE A 28 -0.74 -15.23 12.16
C PHE A 28 -1.90 -14.30 11.85
N VAL A 29 -1.61 -13.00 11.77
CA VAL A 29 -2.60 -11.97 11.46
C VAL A 29 -2.31 -11.39 10.09
N GLU A 30 -3.34 -11.38 9.26
CA GLU A 30 -3.28 -10.89 7.88
C GLU A 30 -4.35 -9.81 7.69
N CYS A 31 -3.94 -8.59 7.37
CA CYS A 31 -4.78 -7.49 6.95
C CYS A 31 -4.03 -6.67 5.89
N MET A 32 -4.35 -6.91 4.61
CA MET A 32 -3.71 -6.25 3.48
C MET A 32 -3.88 -4.73 3.51
N ASP A 33 -5.03 -4.24 3.95
CA ASP A 33 -5.33 -2.81 4.02
C ASP A 33 -4.59 -2.04 5.11
N ALA A 34 -4.03 -2.76 6.09
CA ALA A 34 -3.14 -2.22 7.11
C ALA A 34 -1.67 -2.59 6.86
N ASN A 35 -1.36 -3.26 5.75
CA ASN A 35 -0.04 -3.82 5.44
C ASN A 35 0.48 -4.78 6.54
N ILE A 36 -0.41 -5.60 7.10
CA ILE A 36 -0.08 -6.58 8.15
C ILE A 36 -0.15 -7.98 7.56
N ALA A 37 0.94 -8.73 7.65
CA ALA A 37 1.00 -10.14 7.31
C ALA A 37 2.10 -10.81 8.13
N GLN A 38 1.88 -10.90 9.45
CA GLN A 38 2.92 -11.35 10.39
C GLN A 38 2.36 -12.14 11.58
N GLU A 39 3.26 -12.79 12.30
CA GLU A 39 2.96 -13.60 13.47
C GLU A 39 2.97 -12.78 14.75
N PHE A 40 1.97 -12.99 15.61
CA PHE A 40 1.82 -12.34 16.90
C PHE A 40 1.61 -13.39 17.99
N LEU A 41 1.99 -13.05 19.23
CA LEU A 41 1.59 -13.85 20.38
C LEU A 41 0.07 -13.70 20.58
N ALA A 42 -0.60 -14.78 20.98
CA ALA A 42 -2.05 -14.76 21.17
C ALA A 42 -2.51 -13.70 22.19
N GLY A 43 -1.66 -13.33 23.15
CA GLY A 43 -1.92 -12.26 24.12
C GLY A 43 -1.93 -10.85 23.52
N ASP A 44 -1.24 -10.64 22.40
CA ASP A 44 -1.10 -9.31 21.76
C ASP A 44 -2.16 -9.06 20.70
N VAL A 45 -2.80 -10.13 20.18
CA VAL A 45 -3.83 -10.06 19.14
C VAL A 45 -5.03 -9.18 19.55
N PRO A 46 -5.56 -9.21 20.78
CA PRO A 46 -6.65 -8.33 21.17
C PRO A 46 -6.29 -6.85 21.03
N SER A 47 -5.11 -6.43 21.49
CA SER A 47 -4.63 -5.05 21.36
C SER A 47 -4.47 -4.66 19.89
N LEU A 48 -3.87 -5.55 19.08
CA LEU A 48 -3.75 -5.34 17.65
C LEU A 48 -5.11 -5.14 16.96
N LEU A 49 -6.12 -5.93 17.32
CA LEU A 49 -7.46 -5.83 16.74
C LEU A 49 -8.18 -4.53 17.14
N ILE A 50 -7.92 -4.02 18.35
CA ILE A 50 -8.43 -2.72 18.81
C ILE A 50 -7.81 -1.58 17.98
N ASP A 51 -6.50 -1.67 17.69
CA ASP A 51 -5.76 -0.65 16.95
C ASP A 51 -5.88 -0.79 15.42
N LEU A 52 -6.36 -1.94 14.93
CA LEU A 52 -6.47 -2.24 13.50
C LEU A 52 -7.19 -1.16 12.67
N PRO A 53 -8.29 -0.53 13.13
CA PRO A 53 -8.90 0.59 12.42
C PRO A 53 -7.94 1.75 12.17
N ASN A 54 -7.16 2.12 13.19
CA ASN A 54 -6.21 3.24 13.12
C ASN A 54 -5.06 2.91 12.17
N LEU A 55 -4.57 1.66 12.21
CA LEU A 55 -3.52 1.18 11.31
C LEU A 55 -3.99 1.21 9.84
N ILE A 56 -5.24 0.82 9.56
CA ILE A 56 -5.83 0.94 8.22
C ILE A 56 -5.87 2.39 7.77
N ILE A 57 -6.29 3.32 8.63
CA ILE A 57 -6.37 4.76 8.29
C ILE A 57 -4.97 5.30 7.98
N ALA A 58 -4.00 5.04 8.86
CA ALA A 58 -2.62 5.50 8.71
C ALA A 58 -1.99 5.00 7.40
N GLU A 59 -2.18 3.72 7.05
CA GLU A 59 -1.67 3.16 5.80
C GLU A 59 -2.35 3.80 4.57
N LYS A 60 -3.65 4.09 4.64
CA LYS A 60 -4.35 4.80 3.56
C LYS A 60 -3.87 6.25 3.42
N GLU A 61 -3.58 6.94 4.52
CA GLU A 61 -3.04 8.29 4.49
C GLU A 61 -1.61 8.34 3.94
N HIS A 62 -0.76 7.41 4.38
CA HIS A 62 0.59 7.26 3.84
C HIS A 62 0.56 7.03 2.32
N ASN A 63 -0.30 6.13 1.84
CA ASN A 63 -0.47 5.90 0.40
C ASN A 63 -1.06 7.11 -0.35
N LYS A 64 -1.94 7.89 0.28
CA LYS A 64 -2.44 9.15 -0.30
C LYS A 64 -1.34 10.19 -0.44
N ASN A 65 -0.47 10.33 0.56
CA ASN A 65 0.62 11.31 0.54
C ASN A 65 1.69 10.95 -0.51
N GLN A 66 1.82 9.67 -0.88
CA GLN A 66 2.67 9.25 -2.02
C GLN A 66 2.03 9.49 -3.40
N SER A 67 0.75 9.92 -3.46
CA SER A 67 -0.06 9.93 -4.68
C SER A 67 -0.33 11.31 -5.29
N GLU A 68 0.47 12.33 -4.96
CA GLU A 68 0.35 13.62 -5.67
C GLU A 68 0.72 13.46 -7.15
N ILE A 69 -0.29 13.44 -8.03
CA ILE A 69 -0.13 13.26 -9.47
C ILE A 69 -0.10 14.62 -10.16
N ILE A 70 1.04 14.98 -10.75
CA ILE A 70 1.14 16.10 -11.68
C ILE A 70 0.74 15.62 -13.08
N ARG A 71 -0.28 16.24 -13.68
CA ARG A 71 -0.78 15.90 -15.03
C ARG A 71 -0.42 16.99 -16.03
N PHE A 72 0.21 16.60 -17.13
CA PHE A 72 0.44 17.48 -18.27
C PHE A 72 -0.47 17.08 -19.43
N ARG A 73 -1.09 18.07 -20.07
CA ARG A 73 -1.73 17.88 -21.37
C ARG A 73 -0.71 18.16 -22.45
N ILE A 74 -0.37 17.14 -23.23
CA ILE A 74 0.57 17.23 -24.34
C ILE A 74 -0.01 16.54 -25.57
N SER A 75 0.49 16.92 -26.74
CA SER A 75 0.20 16.22 -27.97
C SER A 75 0.82 14.81 -27.96
N SER A 76 0.28 13.89 -28.76
CA SER A 76 0.86 12.55 -28.93
C SER A 76 2.28 12.61 -29.52
N THR A 77 2.54 13.57 -30.40
CA THR A 77 3.85 13.77 -31.02
C THR A 77 4.90 14.21 -29.99
N ASP A 78 4.54 15.09 -29.06
CA ASP A 78 5.46 15.52 -28.01
C ASP A 78 5.68 14.44 -26.97
N LYS A 79 4.64 13.66 -26.62
CA LYS A 79 4.80 12.48 -25.75
C LYS A 79 5.85 11.52 -26.30
N ASN A 80 5.77 11.18 -27.59
CA ASN A 80 6.73 10.29 -28.24
C ASN A 80 8.16 10.86 -28.23
N LYS A 81 8.32 12.18 -28.38
CA LYS A 81 9.65 12.82 -28.27
C LYS A 81 10.22 12.70 -26.86
N ILE A 82 9.39 12.89 -25.84
CA ILE A 82 9.82 12.80 -24.43
C ILE A 82 10.21 11.36 -24.10
N GLU A 83 9.43 10.36 -24.52
CA GLU A 83 9.75 8.94 -24.33
C GLU A 83 11.08 8.55 -24.99
N ARG A 84 11.31 8.98 -26.24
CA ARG A 84 12.60 8.75 -26.92
C ARG A 84 13.78 9.38 -26.16
N LYS A 85 13.59 10.58 -25.60
CA LYS A 85 14.62 11.25 -24.78
C LYS A 85 14.89 10.48 -23.48
N ALA A 86 13.84 9.98 -22.81
CA ALA A 86 13.96 9.19 -21.60
C ALA A 86 14.79 7.92 -21.84
N VAL A 87 14.44 7.16 -22.88
CA VAL A 87 15.17 5.93 -23.27
C VAL A 87 16.61 6.23 -23.65
N LYS A 88 16.85 7.26 -24.46
CA LYS A 88 18.22 7.64 -24.88
C LYS A 88 19.12 7.99 -23.69
N LYS A 89 18.53 8.50 -22.60
CA LYS A 89 19.25 8.84 -21.37
C LYS A 89 19.27 7.71 -20.33
N GLY A 90 18.72 6.53 -20.65
CA GLY A 90 18.78 5.34 -19.81
C GLY A 90 17.75 5.28 -18.67
N TYR A 91 16.69 6.09 -18.70
CA TYR A 91 15.67 6.06 -17.65
C TYR A 91 14.74 4.87 -17.79
N SER A 92 14.40 4.28 -16.64
CA SER A 92 13.53 3.10 -16.53
C SER A 92 12.06 3.39 -16.91
N SER A 93 11.62 4.63 -16.74
CA SER A 93 10.26 5.07 -17.07
C SER A 93 10.21 6.55 -17.44
N LEU A 94 9.13 6.93 -18.13
CA LEU A 94 8.85 8.33 -18.44
C LEU A 94 8.69 9.17 -17.17
N SER A 95 8.06 8.62 -16.13
CA SER A 95 7.88 9.29 -14.84
C SER A 95 9.20 9.56 -14.14
N ASP A 96 10.12 8.60 -14.18
CA ASP A 96 11.46 8.72 -13.60
C ASP A 96 12.27 9.84 -14.31
N TYR A 97 12.22 9.85 -15.65
CA TYR A 97 12.82 10.90 -16.45
C TYR A 97 12.25 12.30 -16.16
N LEU A 98 10.91 12.41 -16.09
CA LEU A 98 10.24 13.68 -15.80
C LEU A 98 10.50 14.16 -14.38
N ARG A 99 10.56 13.25 -13.40
CA ARG A 99 10.92 13.57 -12.02
C ARG A 99 12.35 14.09 -11.93
N HIS A 100 13.30 13.44 -12.60
CA HIS A 100 14.67 13.91 -12.64
C HIS A 100 14.76 15.32 -13.25
N LEU A 101 14.06 15.61 -14.35
CA LEU A 101 14.06 16.94 -14.96
C LEU A 101 13.40 18.04 -14.12
N ALA A 102 12.42 17.68 -13.29
CA ALA A 102 11.71 18.65 -12.46
C ALA A 102 12.47 19.02 -11.19
N LEU A 103 13.37 18.14 -10.73
CA LEU A 103 14.07 18.27 -9.45
C LEU A 103 15.57 18.59 -9.59
N ASN A 104 16.17 18.38 -10.77
CA ASN A 104 17.58 18.62 -11.08
C ASN A 104 17.74 19.50 -12.32
#